data_AF-A0A2Z3YNY1-F1
#
_entry.id   AF-A0A2Z3YNY1-F1
#
_cell.length_a   1.000
_cell.length_b   1.000
_cell.length_c   1.000
_cell.angle_alpha   90.00
_cell.angle_beta   90.00
_cell.angle_gamma   90.00
#
_symmetry.space_group_name_H-M   'P 1'
#
loop_
_entity.id
_entity.type
_entity.pdbx_description
1 polymer ?
#
loop_
_entity_poly.entity_id
_entity_poly.type
_entity_poly.pdbx_seq_one_letter_code
_entity_poly.pdbx_strand_id
1 'polypeptide(L)'
;MMSGGGSDDVVVGDLFVARDRGVFRYSGDWLRHPDAYELAPSLPMTGGNQPLDGLGPFGDSAPDRWGRQLAMSALEARDGDGGDWLDLVDVAKIHGADTGEMWRRTAFGVLIGNTDDHLRNHGFLRIGRTWEVAPAFDVNPTPLDARDEHQMTLFGSGALTLADVLTDDALALFGVSRRAASAWCTRAAVVLAGALERARRAGLSDRDVAVMESRFADAVAQAGTATGS
;
A
#
# COMPACT_ATOMS: atom_id res chain seq x y z
N MET A 1 -31.11 -16.70 -2.21
CA MET A 1 -31.85 -15.56 -2.80
C MET A 1 -31.69 -14.38 -1.84
N MET A 2 -31.39 -13.19 -2.37
CA MET A 2 -30.66 -12.08 -1.74
C MET A 2 -31.44 -11.16 -0.77
N SER A 3 -30.65 -10.30 -0.11
CA SER A 3 -30.90 -8.89 0.31
C SER A 3 -31.68 -8.63 1.62
N GLY A 4 -31.33 -7.64 2.46
CA GLY A 4 -30.38 -6.55 2.29
C GLY A 4 -29.87 -5.97 3.63
N GLY A 5 -28.59 -5.59 3.66
CA GLY A 5 -28.04 -4.68 4.65
C GLY A 5 -28.25 -3.25 4.17
N GLY A 6 -28.85 -2.40 5.00
CA GLY A 6 -28.90 -0.97 4.75
C GLY A 6 -27.56 -0.37 5.09
N SER A 7 -26.86 0.18 4.09
CA SER A 7 -25.88 1.23 4.34
C SER A 7 -26.66 2.53 4.51
N ASP A 8 -26.60 3.11 5.70
CA ASP A 8 -27.11 4.48 5.92
C ASP A 8 -26.10 5.44 5.29
N ASP A 9 -26.17 5.60 3.98
CA ASP A 9 -25.32 6.52 3.24
C ASP A 9 -25.63 7.96 3.69
N VAL A 10 -24.66 8.61 4.35
CA VAL A 10 -24.80 10.00 4.81
C VAL A 10 -24.18 10.94 3.77
N VAL A 11 -24.98 11.88 3.26
CA VAL A 11 -24.51 12.90 2.31
C VAL A 11 -23.57 13.87 3.01
N VAL A 12 -22.30 13.88 2.62
CA VAL A 12 -21.26 14.72 3.22
C VAL A 12 -21.30 16.17 2.73
N GLY A 13 -21.62 16.40 1.45
CA GLY A 13 -21.67 17.73 0.86
C GLY A 13 -21.83 17.74 -0.66
N ASP A 14 -21.93 18.94 -1.23
CA ASP A 14 -22.04 19.17 -2.67
C ASP A 14 -20.68 19.61 -3.24
N LEU A 15 -20.26 18.97 -4.34
CA LEU A 15 -19.17 19.42 -5.18
C LEU A 15 -19.74 19.94 -6.51
N PHE A 16 -19.44 21.18 -6.87
CA PHE A 16 -19.93 21.79 -8.10
C PHE A 16 -18.94 22.81 -8.66
N VAL A 17 -19.14 23.23 -9.91
CA VAL A 17 -18.29 24.24 -10.56
C VAL A 17 -18.98 25.59 -10.53
N ALA A 18 -18.27 26.63 -10.10
CA ALA A 18 -18.72 28.01 -10.18
C ALA A 18 -17.58 28.93 -10.64
N ARG A 19 -17.83 29.76 -11.67
CA ARG A 19 -16.83 30.69 -12.26
C ARG A 19 -15.51 29.98 -12.62
N ASP A 20 -15.62 28.84 -13.30
CA ASP A 20 -14.51 28.01 -13.78
C ASP A 20 -13.58 27.48 -12.67
N ARG A 21 -14.09 27.35 -11.43
CA ARG A 21 -13.41 26.70 -10.31
C ARG A 21 -14.30 25.68 -9.64
N GLY A 22 -13.72 24.60 -9.12
CA GLY A 22 -14.42 23.69 -8.23
C GLY A 22 -14.78 24.39 -6.92
N VAL A 23 -15.92 24.05 -6.36
CA VAL A 23 -16.42 24.56 -5.09
C VAL A 23 -17.01 23.40 -4.33
N PHE A 24 -16.62 23.26 -3.07
CA PHE A 24 -17.22 22.29 -2.18
C PHE A 24 -18.04 22.99 -1.10
N ARG A 25 -19.15 22.37 -0.70
CA ARG A 25 -19.99 22.82 0.41
C ARG A 25 -20.43 21.63 1.23
N TYR A 26 -20.06 21.61 2.51
CA TYR A 26 -20.56 20.59 3.43
C TYR A 26 -22.09 20.65 3.54
N SER A 27 -22.71 19.48 3.65
CA SER A 27 -24.14 19.40 3.95
C SER A 27 -24.37 19.84 5.39
N GLY A 28 -25.53 20.44 5.66
CA GLY A 28 -25.89 20.83 7.02
C GLY A 28 -25.98 19.62 7.96
N ASP A 29 -26.38 18.46 7.43
CA ASP A 29 -26.51 17.23 8.20
C ASP A 29 -25.15 16.65 8.56
N TRP A 30 -24.18 16.68 7.64
CA TRP A 30 -22.81 16.30 7.93
C TRP A 30 -22.18 17.22 8.97
N LEU A 31 -22.36 18.54 8.88
CA LEU A 31 -21.82 19.47 9.89
C LEU A 31 -22.35 19.21 11.31
N ARG A 32 -23.49 18.53 11.46
CA ARG A 32 -24.09 18.17 12.74
C ARG A 32 -23.94 16.68 13.08
N HIS A 33 -23.37 15.89 12.17
CA HIS A 33 -23.29 14.44 12.34
C HIS A 33 -22.30 14.11 13.46
N PRO A 34 -22.63 13.17 14.38
CA PRO A 34 -21.75 12.83 15.51
C PRO A 34 -20.36 12.36 15.08
N ASP A 35 -20.27 11.72 13.91
CA ASP A 35 -19.01 11.22 13.33
C ASP A 35 -18.40 12.15 12.27
N ALA A 36 -18.84 13.40 12.20
CA ALA A 36 -18.36 14.34 11.20
C ALA A 36 -16.89 14.71 11.39
N TYR A 37 -16.19 14.93 10.28
CA TYR A 37 -14.81 15.38 10.26
C TYR A 37 -14.50 16.24 9.04
N GLU A 38 -13.40 16.99 9.13
CA GLU A 38 -12.82 17.74 8.01
C GLU A 38 -12.27 16.75 6.98
N LEU A 39 -12.78 16.81 5.75
CA LEU A 39 -12.32 15.94 4.67
C LEU A 39 -10.83 16.18 4.40
N ALA A 40 -10.40 17.43 4.30
CA ALA A 40 -9.00 17.80 4.12
C ALA A 40 -8.64 19.01 4.98
N PRO A 41 -7.36 19.25 5.31
CA PRO A 41 -6.92 20.45 6.03
C PRO A 41 -7.30 21.76 5.32
N SER A 42 -7.47 21.73 4.00
CA SER A 42 -7.92 22.86 3.18
C SER A 42 -9.44 23.04 3.15
N LEU A 43 -10.21 22.14 3.78
CA LEU A 43 -11.67 22.14 3.83
C LEU A 43 -12.19 22.13 5.28
N PRO A 44 -12.05 23.24 6.02
CA PRO A 44 -12.53 23.33 7.38
C PRO A 44 -14.03 23.08 7.45
N MET A 45 -14.50 22.45 8.55
CA MET A 45 -15.90 22.08 8.78
C MET A 45 -16.77 23.32 9.04
N THR A 46 -16.99 24.09 7.98
CA THR A 46 -17.76 25.33 8.00
C THR A 46 -18.85 25.28 6.95
N GLY A 47 -19.96 25.94 7.26
CA GLY A 47 -21.03 26.15 6.30
C GLY A 47 -20.62 27.13 5.20
N GLY A 48 -21.20 26.95 4.02
CA GLY A 48 -21.00 27.84 2.87
C GLY A 48 -20.09 27.26 1.80
N ASN A 49 -19.91 28.04 0.74
CA ASN A 49 -19.15 27.65 -0.44
C ASN A 49 -17.65 27.84 -0.18
N GLN A 50 -16.88 26.76 -0.32
CA GLN A 50 -15.43 26.76 -0.16
C GLN A 50 -14.79 26.57 -1.54
N PRO A 51 -14.22 27.64 -2.14
CA PRO A 51 -13.57 27.56 -3.44
C PRO A 51 -12.35 26.64 -3.40
N LEU A 52 -12.17 25.87 -4.46
CA LEU A 52 -11.06 24.94 -4.63
C LEU A 52 -10.11 25.46 -5.71
N ASP A 53 -8.85 25.07 -5.62
CA ASP A 53 -7.94 25.12 -6.75
C ASP A 53 -8.14 23.84 -7.58
N GLY A 54 -8.58 23.97 -8.84
CA GLY A 54 -9.09 22.83 -9.62
C GLY A 54 -10.31 22.17 -8.97
N LEU A 55 -10.24 20.86 -8.72
CA LEU A 55 -11.23 20.10 -7.93
C LEU A 55 -10.81 19.93 -6.45
N GLY A 56 -9.73 20.60 -6.01
CA GLY A 56 -9.22 20.51 -4.65
C GLY A 56 -8.94 19.06 -4.20
N PRO A 57 -9.28 18.68 -2.96
CA PRO A 57 -9.08 17.30 -2.48
C PRO A 57 -9.98 16.26 -3.16
N PHE A 58 -10.93 16.68 -4.02
CA PHE A 58 -11.81 15.79 -4.77
C PHE A 58 -11.37 15.54 -6.20
N GLY A 59 -10.33 16.24 -6.69
CA GLY A 59 -9.72 15.94 -7.99
C GLY A 59 -9.10 14.54 -8.07
N ASP A 60 -9.10 13.87 -6.92
CA ASP A 60 -8.54 12.59 -6.55
C ASP A 60 -9.60 11.48 -6.41
N SER A 61 -10.80 11.70 -6.95
CA SER A 61 -11.84 10.66 -7.00
C SER A 61 -11.57 9.60 -8.09
N ALA A 62 -10.48 9.79 -8.88
CA ALA A 62 -9.88 8.72 -9.67
C ALA A 62 -8.96 7.89 -8.75
N PRO A 63 -8.83 6.57 -8.96
CA PRO A 63 -8.51 5.60 -7.89
C PRO A 63 -7.14 5.70 -7.19
N ASP A 64 -6.34 6.75 -7.39
CA ASP A 64 -4.88 6.64 -7.34
C ASP A 64 -4.12 7.72 -6.54
N ARG A 65 -4.74 8.75 -5.93
CA ARG A 65 -3.97 9.87 -5.35
C ARG A 65 -4.15 10.18 -3.85
N TRP A 66 -5.22 9.79 -3.15
CA TRP A 66 -5.45 10.30 -1.78
C TRP A 66 -4.50 9.69 -0.76
N GLY A 67 -4.43 8.35 -0.76
CA GLY A 67 -3.46 7.61 0.05
C GLY A 67 -2.01 7.96 -0.36
N ARG A 68 -1.80 8.18 -1.66
CA ARG A 68 -0.54 8.64 -2.25
C ARG A 68 -0.16 10.04 -1.77
N GLN A 69 -1.07 11.01 -1.70
CA GLN A 69 -0.76 12.37 -1.24
C GLN A 69 -0.52 12.42 0.26
N LEU A 70 -1.13 11.57 1.08
CA LEU A 70 -0.81 11.53 2.51
C LEU A 70 0.59 10.97 2.76
N ALA A 71 0.96 9.88 2.09
CA ALA A 71 2.34 9.36 2.15
C ALA A 71 3.32 10.37 1.53
N MET A 72 3.09 10.85 0.30
CA MET A 72 3.98 11.80 -0.38
C MET A 72 4.06 13.17 0.30
N SER A 73 2.98 13.68 0.89
CA SER A 73 3.00 14.98 1.60
C SER A 73 3.58 14.87 3.00
N ALA A 74 3.41 13.73 3.69
CA ALA A 74 4.13 13.46 4.94
C ALA A 74 5.64 13.34 4.71
N LEU A 75 6.05 13.00 3.49
CA LEU A 75 7.44 12.79 3.08
C LEU A 75 8.01 13.90 2.18
N GLU A 76 7.23 14.94 1.88
CA GLU A 76 7.57 16.00 0.91
C GLU A 76 8.02 15.50 -0.49
N ALA A 77 7.70 14.27 -0.86
CA ALA A 77 8.16 13.61 -2.09
C ALA A 77 7.36 14.05 -3.33
N ARG A 78 8.02 14.09 -4.50
CA ARG A 78 7.38 14.33 -5.82
C ARG A 78 7.32 13.05 -6.65
N ASP A 79 6.46 13.07 -7.66
CA ASP A 79 6.33 11.98 -8.63
C ASP A 79 7.69 11.69 -9.31
N GLY A 80 8.28 10.52 -8.99
CA GLY A 80 9.57 10.08 -9.52
C GLY A 80 10.75 10.20 -8.54
N ASP A 81 10.56 10.72 -7.32
CA ASP A 81 11.65 10.90 -6.34
C ASP A 81 12.11 9.60 -5.65
N GLY A 82 11.56 8.43 -6.04
CA GLY A 82 11.73 7.19 -5.28
C GLY A 82 11.03 7.27 -3.90
N GLY A 83 11.28 6.29 -3.04
CA GLY A 83 10.82 6.31 -1.65
C GLY A 83 11.57 5.27 -0.83
N ASP A 84 11.60 5.42 0.49
CA ASP A 84 12.15 4.40 1.39
C ASP A 84 11.01 3.69 2.14
N TRP A 85 11.12 2.39 2.36
CA TRP A 85 10.12 1.64 3.12
C TRP A 85 9.98 2.16 4.56
N LEU A 86 11.04 2.72 5.14
CA LEU A 86 11.02 3.31 6.47
C LEU A 86 10.12 4.54 6.55
N ASP A 87 10.02 5.29 5.46
CA ASP A 87 9.14 6.43 5.35
C ASP A 87 7.66 6.00 5.48
N LEU A 88 7.28 4.93 4.79
CA LEU A 88 5.93 4.34 4.90
C LEU A 88 5.67 3.77 6.29
N VAL A 89 6.70 3.21 6.94
CA VAL A 89 6.60 2.73 8.32
C VAL A 89 6.32 3.88 9.28
N ASP A 90 6.97 5.03 9.10
CA ASP A 90 6.74 6.19 9.96
C ASP A 90 5.35 6.78 9.76
N VAL A 91 4.87 6.86 8.52
CA VAL A 91 3.46 7.21 8.23
C VAL A 91 2.50 6.22 8.92
N ALA A 92 2.75 4.91 8.81
CA ALA A 92 1.93 3.90 9.47
C ALA A 92 1.94 4.07 11.01
N LYS A 93 3.10 4.34 11.63
CA LYS A 93 3.22 4.60 13.07
C LYS A 93 2.43 5.82 13.51
N ILE A 94 2.57 6.95 12.80
CA ILE A 94 1.88 8.21 13.11
C ILE A 94 0.36 8.00 13.14
N HIS A 95 -0.15 7.19 12.22
CA HIS A 95 -1.58 6.95 12.06
C HIS A 95 -2.10 5.69 12.78
N GLY A 96 -1.22 4.96 13.49
CA GLY A 96 -1.59 3.74 14.22
C GLY A 96 -1.96 2.55 13.32
N ALA A 97 -1.49 2.55 12.08
CA ALA A 97 -1.68 1.46 11.12
C ALA A 97 -0.65 0.34 11.32
N ASP A 98 -0.91 -0.84 10.75
CA ASP A 98 -0.04 -2.03 10.88
C ASP A 98 1.29 -1.85 10.14
N THR A 99 2.37 -1.53 10.88
CA THR A 99 3.74 -1.43 10.34
C THR A 99 4.29 -2.78 9.88
N GLY A 100 3.82 -3.88 10.47
CA GLY A 100 4.22 -5.23 10.07
C GLY A 100 3.72 -5.59 8.68
N GLU A 101 2.67 -4.92 8.20
CA GLU A 101 2.21 -5.07 6.82
C GLU A 101 3.20 -4.46 5.82
N MET A 102 3.88 -3.36 6.17
CA MET A 102 4.93 -2.79 5.32
C MET A 102 6.07 -3.79 5.16
N TRP A 103 6.54 -4.39 6.27
CA TRP A 103 7.58 -5.41 6.23
C TRP A 103 7.18 -6.62 5.36
N ARG A 104 5.94 -7.11 5.51
CA ARG A 104 5.45 -8.24 4.70
C ARG A 104 5.42 -7.92 3.22
N ARG A 105 5.08 -6.68 2.84
CA ARG A 105 5.11 -6.22 1.44
C ARG A 105 6.53 -6.13 0.91
N THR A 106 7.46 -5.56 1.67
CA THR A 106 8.88 -5.53 1.29
C THR A 106 9.42 -6.95 1.11
N ALA A 107 9.24 -7.83 2.10
CA ALA A 107 9.75 -9.19 2.07
C ALA A 107 9.12 -10.03 0.94
N PHE A 108 7.81 -9.91 0.73
CA PHE A 108 7.14 -10.59 -0.37
C PHE A 108 7.58 -10.06 -1.73
N GLY A 109 7.68 -8.73 -1.88
CA GLY A 109 8.14 -8.07 -3.10
C GLY A 109 9.53 -8.54 -3.49
N VAL A 110 10.48 -8.55 -2.55
CA VAL A 110 11.84 -9.08 -2.75
C VAL A 110 11.81 -10.54 -3.21
N LEU A 111 11.03 -11.38 -2.54
CA LEU A 111 10.93 -12.81 -2.89
C LEU A 111 10.47 -13.04 -4.34
N ILE A 112 9.51 -12.25 -4.82
CA ILE A 112 8.94 -12.44 -6.16
C ILE A 112 9.56 -11.52 -7.22
N GLY A 113 10.53 -10.69 -6.85
CA GLY A 113 11.12 -9.67 -7.72
C GLY A 113 10.13 -8.59 -8.15
N ASN A 114 9.21 -8.17 -7.28
CA ASN A 114 8.29 -7.06 -7.59
C ASN A 114 9.04 -5.72 -7.55
N THR A 115 9.72 -5.37 -8.64
CA THR A 115 10.57 -4.18 -8.73
C THR A 115 9.80 -2.90 -9.09
N ASP A 116 8.57 -3.02 -9.58
CA ASP A 116 7.65 -1.89 -9.81
C ASP A 116 6.84 -1.57 -8.54
N ASP A 117 7.52 -1.52 -7.40
CA ASP A 117 6.93 -1.33 -6.07
C ASP A 117 6.88 0.13 -5.64
N HIS A 118 6.86 1.07 -6.58
CA HIS A 118 6.89 2.50 -6.29
C HIS A 118 5.86 2.95 -5.24
N LEU A 119 6.21 4.01 -4.50
CA LEU A 119 5.44 4.55 -3.37
C LEU A 119 3.92 4.69 -3.61
N ARG A 120 3.50 4.97 -4.85
CA ARG A 120 2.07 5.06 -5.24
C ARG A 120 1.30 3.73 -5.16
N ASN A 121 1.99 2.58 -5.10
CA ASN A 121 1.41 1.25 -4.93
C ASN A 121 1.14 0.91 -3.45
N HIS A 122 1.34 1.88 -2.57
CA HIS A 122 1.11 1.76 -1.14
C HIS A 122 0.09 2.82 -0.69
N GLY A 123 -1.11 2.36 -0.35
CA GLY A 123 -2.21 3.20 0.09
C GLY A 123 -2.59 2.96 1.54
N PHE A 124 -3.21 3.96 2.16
CA PHE A 124 -3.88 3.87 3.45
C PHE A 124 -5.35 4.22 3.29
N LEU A 125 -6.23 3.47 3.95
CA LEU A 125 -7.66 3.70 4.00
C LEU A 125 -8.03 4.28 5.36
N ARG A 126 -8.94 5.25 5.37
CA ARG A 126 -9.52 5.77 6.60
C ARG A 126 -10.84 5.06 6.88
N ILE A 127 -10.89 4.29 7.95
CA ILE A 127 -12.10 3.58 8.40
C ILE A 127 -12.60 4.29 9.67
N GLY A 128 -13.59 5.15 9.52
CA GLY A 128 -14.05 6.03 10.60
C GLY A 128 -12.94 6.96 11.11
N ARG A 129 -12.47 6.71 12.34
CA ARG A 129 -11.38 7.48 12.97
C ARG A 129 -10.02 6.78 12.93
N THR A 130 -9.95 5.56 12.42
CA THR A 130 -8.70 4.80 12.31
C THR A 130 -8.18 4.81 10.88
N TRP A 131 -6.87 4.62 10.76
CA TRP A 131 -6.22 4.38 9.48
C TRP A 131 -5.81 2.92 9.41
N GLU A 132 -6.06 2.31 8.26
CA GLU A 132 -5.67 0.95 7.95
C GLU A 132 -4.83 0.96 6.68
N VAL A 133 -3.93 0.00 6.55
CA VAL A 133 -3.20 -0.20 5.30
C VAL A 133 -4.19 -0.71 4.26
N ALA A 134 -4.27 -0.05 3.10
CA ALA A 134 -5.10 -0.52 1.99
C ALA A 134 -4.67 -1.93 1.56
N PRO A 135 -5.56 -2.80 1.08
CA PRO A 135 -5.17 -4.08 0.50
C PRO A 135 -4.03 -3.92 -0.53
N ALA A 136 -3.12 -4.90 -0.63
CA ALA A 136 -2.06 -4.83 -1.63
C ALA A 136 -2.66 -4.87 -3.04
N PHE A 137 -2.17 -4.02 -3.92
CA PHE A 137 -2.55 -3.93 -5.32
C PHE A 137 -1.30 -3.74 -6.18
N ASP A 138 -1.43 -4.01 -7.48
CA ASP A 138 -0.33 -3.86 -8.46
C ASP A 138 0.96 -4.59 -8.05
N VAL A 139 0.79 -5.86 -7.65
CA VAL A 139 1.88 -6.76 -7.28
C VAL A 139 2.13 -7.72 -8.44
N ASN A 140 3.30 -7.64 -9.05
CA ASN A 140 3.63 -8.44 -10.22
C ASN A 140 5.03 -9.07 -10.08
N PRO A 141 5.15 -10.41 -10.14
CA PRO A 141 6.47 -11.03 -10.16
C PRO A 141 7.23 -10.66 -11.43
N THR A 142 8.55 -10.52 -11.33
CA THR A 142 9.42 -10.42 -12.49
C THR A 142 10.21 -11.71 -12.68
N PRO A 143 10.55 -12.08 -13.93
CA PRO A 143 11.46 -13.19 -14.17
C PRO A 143 12.77 -12.96 -13.42
N LEU A 144 13.41 -14.04 -12.97
CA LEU A 144 14.70 -13.94 -12.29
C LEU A 144 15.76 -13.44 -13.29
N ASP A 145 16.29 -12.24 -13.06
CA ASP A 145 17.42 -11.70 -13.78
C ASP A 145 18.38 -10.95 -12.84
N ALA A 146 19.45 -10.37 -13.39
CA ALA A 146 20.52 -9.76 -12.59
C ALA A 146 20.19 -8.36 -12.05
N ARG A 147 18.99 -7.81 -12.29
CA ARG A 147 18.63 -6.41 -12.02
C ARG A 147 17.41 -6.28 -11.12
N ASP A 148 17.35 -7.06 -10.05
CA ASP A 148 16.33 -6.93 -8.99
C ASP A 148 16.51 -5.62 -8.20
N GLU A 149 16.30 -4.50 -8.89
CA GLU A 149 16.40 -3.14 -8.38
C GLU A 149 14.97 -2.62 -8.16
N HIS A 150 14.58 -2.59 -6.90
CA HIS A 150 13.31 -2.07 -6.42
C HIS A 150 13.26 -0.55 -6.55
N GLN A 151 12.08 -0.02 -6.88
CA GLN A 151 11.86 1.43 -6.90
C GLN A 151 11.74 1.98 -5.47
N MET A 152 11.19 1.19 -4.55
CA MET A 152 11.28 1.48 -3.12
C MET A 152 12.60 0.98 -2.56
N THR A 153 13.26 1.82 -1.79
CA THR A 153 14.53 1.52 -1.14
C THR A 153 14.32 1.08 0.30
N LEU A 154 15.31 0.39 0.86
CA LEU A 154 15.44 0.20 2.31
C LEU A 154 16.86 0.62 2.68
N PHE A 155 16.97 1.57 3.61
CA PHE A 155 18.25 2.23 3.93
C PHE A 155 18.90 2.87 2.69
N GLY A 156 18.08 3.41 1.77
CA GLY A 156 18.54 4.07 0.55
C GLY A 156 19.06 3.13 -0.55
N SER A 157 18.97 1.81 -0.40
CA SER A 157 19.30 0.84 -1.45
C SER A 157 18.03 0.23 -2.07
N GLY A 158 17.94 0.21 -3.41
CA GLY A 158 16.91 -0.53 -4.14
C GLY A 158 17.32 -1.97 -4.48
N ALA A 159 18.61 -2.31 -4.35
CA ALA A 159 19.10 -3.68 -4.52
C ALA A 159 18.83 -4.48 -3.22
N LEU A 160 17.58 -4.88 -3.04
CA LEU A 160 17.10 -5.49 -1.81
C LEU A 160 17.12 -7.02 -1.88
N THR A 161 17.65 -7.64 -0.83
CA THR A 161 17.58 -9.08 -0.63
C THR A 161 16.74 -9.43 0.60
N LEU A 162 16.31 -10.68 0.71
CA LEU A 162 15.56 -11.12 1.89
C LEU A 162 16.42 -11.00 3.16
N ALA A 163 17.74 -11.12 3.04
CA ALA A 163 18.65 -10.95 4.16
C ALA A 163 18.63 -9.52 4.72
N ASP A 164 18.55 -8.50 3.84
CA ASP A 164 18.54 -7.09 4.23
C ASP A 164 17.30 -6.76 5.08
N VAL A 165 16.13 -7.27 4.67
CA VAL A 165 14.86 -7.09 5.38
C VAL A 165 14.73 -7.94 6.66
N LEU A 166 15.66 -8.87 6.90
CA LEU A 166 15.74 -9.74 8.08
C LEU A 166 16.83 -9.35 9.07
N THR A 167 17.56 -8.26 8.82
CA THR A 167 18.49 -7.68 9.78
C THR A 167 17.76 -7.26 11.06
N ASP A 168 18.43 -7.30 12.21
CA ASP A 168 17.82 -6.88 13.48
C ASP A 168 17.37 -5.40 13.44
N ASP A 169 18.14 -4.54 12.75
CA ASP A 169 17.80 -3.12 12.58
C ASP A 169 16.53 -2.93 11.73
N ALA A 170 16.44 -3.59 10.57
CA ALA A 170 15.23 -3.54 9.74
C ALA A 170 14.02 -4.02 10.54
N LEU A 171 14.11 -5.20 11.14
CA LEU A 171 13.04 -5.80 11.94
C LEU A 171 12.60 -4.89 13.09
N ALA A 172 13.53 -4.25 13.79
CA ALA A 172 13.23 -3.29 14.85
C ALA A 172 12.47 -2.07 14.32
N LEU A 173 12.92 -1.50 13.18
CA LEU A 173 12.30 -0.32 12.58
C LEU A 173 10.87 -0.60 12.09
N PHE A 174 10.65 -1.75 11.46
CA PHE A 174 9.32 -2.23 11.05
C PHE A 174 8.44 -2.67 12.23
N GLY A 175 9.01 -2.87 13.43
CA GLY A 175 8.29 -3.38 14.60
C GLY A 175 7.95 -4.87 14.52
N VAL A 176 8.75 -5.66 13.80
CA VAL A 176 8.54 -7.11 13.60
C VAL A 176 9.57 -7.90 14.40
N SER A 177 9.14 -8.84 15.24
CA SER A 177 10.09 -9.74 15.92
C SER A 177 10.70 -10.76 14.97
N ARG A 178 11.97 -11.14 15.18
CA ARG A 178 12.66 -12.21 14.44
C ARG A 178 11.85 -13.51 14.37
N ARG A 179 11.18 -13.88 15.47
CA ARG A 179 10.28 -15.04 15.52
C ARG A 179 9.08 -14.90 14.57
N ALA A 180 8.45 -13.73 14.53
CA ALA A 180 7.33 -13.46 13.65
C ALA A 180 7.76 -13.45 12.18
N ALA A 181 8.91 -12.86 11.88
CA ALA A 181 9.50 -12.86 10.55
C ALA A 181 9.81 -14.27 10.04
N SER A 182 10.53 -15.08 10.83
CA SER A 182 10.83 -16.48 10.51
C SER A 182 9.57 -17.33 10.31
N ALA A 183 8.56 -17.16 11.17
CA ALA A 183 7.28 -17.84 11.01
C ALA A 183 6.53 -17.40 9.73
N TRP A 184 6.66 -16.13 9.33
CA TRP A 184 6.11 -15.65 8.06
C TRP A 184 6.86 -16.22 6.86
N CYS A 185 8.20 -16.23 6.86
CA CYS A 185 9.03 -16.82 5.80
C CYS A 185 8.70 -18.31 5.61
N THR A 186 8.50 -19.05 6.70
CA THR A 186 8.07 -20.46 6.66
C THR A 186 6.76 -20.62 5.89
N ARG A 187 5.75 -19.77 6.18
CA ARG A 187 4.47 -19.80 5.47
C ARG A 187 4.62 -19.36 4.02
N ALA A 188 5.43 -18.34 3.74
CA ALA A 188 5.69 -17.84 2.40
C ALA A 188 6.31 -18.93 1.53
N ALA A 189 7.30 -19.67 2.02
CA ALA A 189 7.93 -20.79 1.30
C ALA A 189 6.90 -21.84 0.86
N VAL A 190 5.99 -22.24 1.75
CA VAL A 190 4.92 -23.21 1.45
C VAL A 190 3.96 -22.66 0.39
N VAL A 191 3.56 -21.39 0.51
CA VAL A 191 2.66 -20.77 -0.46
C VAL A 191 3.32 -20.65 -1.83
N LEU A 192 4.56 -20.14 -1.88
CA LEU A 192 5.31 -19.92 -3.12
C LEU A 192 5.61 -21.22 -3.87
N ALA A 193 5.92 -22.31 -3.15
CA ALA A 193 6.16 -23.63 -3.75
C ALA A 193 4.96 -24.15 -4.57
N GLY A 194 3.73 -23.76 -4.19
CA GLY A 194 2.52 -24.12 -4.93
C GLY A 194 1.99 -23.03 -5.88
N ALA A 195 2.66 -21.87 -5.99
CA ALA A 195 2.10 -20.71 -6.67
C ALA A 195 1.93 -20.91 -8.17
N LEU A 196 2.96 -21.43 -8.86
CA LEU A 196 2.90 -21.65 -10.31
C LEU A 196 1.88 -22.72 -10.71
N GLU A 197 1.71 -23.76 -9.91
CA GLU A 197 0.68 -24.77 -10.14
C GLU A 197 -0.73 -24.20 -9.95
N ARG A 198 -0.94 -23.31 -8.96
CA ARG A 198 -2.21 -22.58 -8.82
C ARG A 198 -2.44 -21.64 -10.00
N ALA A 199 -1.41 -20.97 -10.49
CA ALA A 199 -1.51 -20.07 -11.64
C ALA A 199 -1.85 -20.85 -12.92
N ARG A 200 -1.23 -22.02 -13.16
CA ARG A 200 -1.58 -22.92 -14.26
C ARG A 200 -3.06 -23.32 -14.22
N ARG A 201 -3.57 -23.71 -13.05
CA ARG A 201 -5.01 -24.03 -12.87
C ARG A 201 -5.94 -22.84 -13.07
N ALA A 202 -5.44 -21.62 -12.88
CA ALA A 202 -6.17 -20.39 -13.14
C ALA A 202 -6.09 -19.93 -14.61
N GLY A 203 -5.39 -20.66 -15.48
CA GLY A 203 -5.32 -20.41 -16.92
C GLY A 203 -4.01 -19.79 -17.42
N LEU A 204 -2.98 -19.69 -16.57
CA LEU A 204 -1.66 -19.25 -17.02
C LEU A 204 -1.03 -20.28 -17.98
N SER A 205 -0.44 -19.81 -19.08
CA SER A 205 0.14 -20.71 -20.09
C SER A 205 1.40 -21.42 -19.55
N ASP A 206 1.70 -22.62 -20.06
CA ASP A 206 2.94 -23.32 -19.68
C ASP A 206 4.20 -22.53 -20.06
N ARG A 207 4.13 -21.68 -21.09
CA ARG A 207 5.21 -20.77 -21.46
C ARG A 207 5.46 -19.73 -20.37
N ASP A 208 4.40 -19.09 -19.87
CA ASP A 208 4.52 -18.06 -18.83
C ASP A 208 4.94 -18.68 -17.49
N VAL A 209 4.46 -19.89 -17.20
CA VAL A 209 4.93 -20.68 -16.04
C VAL A 209 6.43 -20.95 -16.13
N ALA A 210 6.92 -21.40 -17.30
CA ALA A 210 8.33 -21.68 -17.50
C ALA A 210 9.21 -20.43 -17.35
N VAL A 211 8.73 -19.25 -17.77
CA VAL A 211 9.43 -17.98 -17.59
C VAL A 211 9.62 -17.64 -16.10
N MET A 212 8.64 -17.98 -15.26
CA MET A 212 8.66 -17.66 -13.82
C MET A 212 9.23 -18.77 -12.93
N GLU A 213 9.54 -19.94 -13.49
CA GLU A 213 9.98 -21.11 -12.72
C GLU A 213 11.22 -20.83 -11.88
N SER A 214 12.23 -20.19 -12.47
CA SER A 214 13.46 -19.82 -11.76
C SER A 214 13.21 -18.84 -10.62
N ARG A 215 12.36 -17.83 -10.83
CA ARG A 215 11.98 -16.84 -9.81
C ARG A 215 11.36 -17.52 -8.58
N PHE A 216 10.34 -18.35 -8.79
CA PHE A 216 9.63 -18.97 -7.67
C PHE A 216 10.46 -20.06 -6.99
N ALA A 217 11.31 -20.77 -7.72
CA ALA A 217 12.27 -21.71 -7.12
C ALA A 217 13.27 -21.01 -6.20
N ASP A 218 13.83 -19.88 -6.66
CA ASP A 218 14.74 -19.05 -5.87
C ASP A 218 14.04 -18.47 -4.63
N ALA A 219 12.82 -17.94 -4.81
CA ALA A 219 12.00 -17.41 -3.72
C ALA A 219 11.76 -18.46 -2.61
N VAL A 220 11.44 -19.71 -2.99
CA VAL A 220 11.25 -20.81 -2.04
C VAL A 220 12.55 -21.14 -1.30
N ALA A 221 13.69 -21.15 -1.99
CA ALA A 221 14.99 -21.40 -1.39
C ALA A 221 15.35 -20.30 -0.37
N GLN A 222 15.24 -19.02 -0.75
CA GLN A 222 15.50 -17.88 0.13
C GLN A 222 14.59 -17.87 1.36
N ALA A 223 13.28 -18.05 1.17
CA ALA A 223 12.33 -18.09 2.27
C ALA A 223 12.59 -19.28 3.22
N GLY A 224 13.06 -20.41 2.68
CA GLY A 224 13.43 -21.60 3.44
C GLY A 224 14.69 -21.41 4.29
N THR A 225 15.74 -20.77 3.77
CA THR A 225 16.98 -20.52 4.53
C THR A 225 16.76 -19.55 5.69
N ALA A 226 15.86 -18.57 5.52
CA ALA A 226 15.44 -17.64 6.56
C ALA A 226 14.73 -18.28 7.78
N THR A 227 14.37 -19.56 7.71
CA THR A 227 13.74 -20.30 8.82
C THR A 227 14.73 -20.95 9.78
N GLY A 228 16.00 -21.10 9.36
CA GLY A 228 17.02 -21.86 10.08
C GLY A 228 18.00 -21.05 10.92
N SER A 229 17.87 -19.72 10.94
CA SER A 229 18.72 -18.75 11.66
C SER A 229 18.01 -18.10 12.84
#